data_AF-A0A077KHF9-F1
#
_entry.id   AF-A0A077KHF9-F1
#
_cell.length_a   1.000
_cell.length_b   1.000
_cell.length_c   1.000
_cell.angle_alpha   90.00
_cell.angle_beta   90.00
_cell.angle_gamma   90.00
#
_symmetry.space_group_name_H-M   'P 1'
#
loop_
_entity.id
_entity.type
_entity.pdbx_description
1 polymer ?
#
loop_
_entity_poly.entity_id
_entity_poly.type
_entity_poly.pdbx_seq_one_letter_code
_entity_poly.pdbx_strand_id
1 'polypeptide(L)'
;MTFAQMGINTSNPYNSAALQVESSNKGILIPRVNITNTTSQSPISVTPKDGLLVYNSGTSQGTSQTLYFWDSTANFGSGAWNKSLYFKETPKVAYIGLLNNTSKLNNFVAGDQEALVSGSTNNYYIINSGYMPLLDFVYNTTLNAWEIVLGPGSYTLEIVHQLNAPPANPSGNAVAIQGSYYNMGYYSDLNLYEYNPVTNSFGNFISTKRVEGAVVSKINENHKVRLLHSFDIVSTVAVKLDIGRMAASSFNDLVTILANGTIIKITKLK
;
A
#
# COMPACT_ATOMS: atom_id res chain seq x y z
N MET A 1 35.93 -30.99 33.03
CA MET A 1 35.47 -29.77 32.35
C MET A 1 33.98 -29.64 32.58
N THR A 2 33.55 -28.68 33.41
CA THR A 2 32.13 -28.36 33.58
C THR A 2 31.75 -27.36 32.51
N PHE A 3 30.88 -27.76 31.58
CA PHE A 3 30.34 -26.84 30.58
C PHE A 3 29.32 -25.90 31.26
N ALA A 4 29.49 -24.59 31.12
CA ALA A 4 28.59 -23.57 31.67
C ALA A 4 27.32 -23.38 30.81
N GLN A 5 26.80 -24.46 30.23
CA GLN A 5 25.60 -24.43 29.40
C GLN A 5 24.36 -24.55 30.26
N MET A 6 23.42 -23.63 30.08
CA MET A 6 22.14 -23.66 30.80
C MET A 6 21.06 -24.28 29.93
N GLY A 7 20.49 -25.40 30.37
CA GLY A 7 19.25 -25.97 29.82
C GLY A 7 18.07 -25.62 30.72
N ILE A 8 16.99 -25.08 30.15
CA ILE A 8 15.72 -24.89 30.84
C ILE A 8 14.70 -25.82 30.19
N ASN A 9 14.13 -26.73 30.98
CA ASN A 9 13.25 -27.83 30.55
C ASN A 9 13.88 -28.82 29.55
N THR A 10 15.21 -28.89 29.48
CA THR A 10 15.95 -29.90 28.72
C THR A 10 17.21 -30.30 29.46
N SER A 11 17.51 -31.59 29.56
CA SER A 11 18.73 -32.12 30.19
C SER A 11 19.88 -32.31 29.21
N ASN A 12 19.62 -32.18 27.90
CA ASN A 12 20.60 -32.35 26.84
C ASN A 12 20.61 -31.11 25.93
N PRO A 13 21.06 -29.95 26.43
CA PRO A 13 21.19 -28.76 25.60
C PRO A 13 22.22 -29.01 24.49
N TYR A 14 22.01 -28.40 23.33
CA TYR A 14 22.96 -28.46 22.22
C TYR A 14 24.31 -27.88 22.63
N ASN A 15 25.41 -28.55 22.25
CA ASN A 15 26.78 -28.12 22.58
C ASN A 15 27.14 -26.71 22.06
N SER A 16 26.44 -26.21 21.04
CA SER A 16 26.63 -24.87 20.49
C SER A 16 25.86 -23.78 21.24
N ALA A 17 25.02 -24.14 22.23
CA ALA A 17 24.15 -23.21 22.95
C ALA A 17 24.68 -22.92 24.36
N ALA A 18 24.92 -21.64 24.66
CA ALA A 18 25.16 -21.21 26.03
C ALA A 18 23.89 -21.25 26.90
N LEU A 19 22.71 -21.06 26.28
CA LEU A 19 21.39 -21.19 26.89
C LEU A 19 20.43 -21.84 25.89
N GLN A 20 19.75 -22.92 26.29
CA GLN A 20 18.65 -23.54 25.55
C GLN A 20 17.40 -23.58 26.42
N VAL A 21 16.28 -23.13 25.87
CA VAL A 21 14.97 -23.22 26.51
C VAL A 21 14.07 -24.04 25.60
N GLU A 22 13.51 -25.13 26.12
CA GLU A 22 12.66 -26.04 25.37
C GLU A 22 11.25 -26.08 25.95
N SER A 23 10.23 -25.86 25.13
CA SER A 23 8.83 -26.00 25.52
C SER A 23 7.95 -26.06 24.27
N SER A 24 6.88 -26.85 24.32
CA SER A 24 5.87 -26.91 23.25
C SER A 24 4.77 -25.86 23.40
N ASN A 25 4.65 -25.22 24.57
CA ASN A 25 3.53 -24.33 24.91
C ASN A 25 3.91 -23.11 25.78
N LYS A 26 5.20 -22.85 26.01
CA LYS A 26 5.69 -21.68 26.74
C LYS A 26 6.78 -20.97 25.94
N GLY A 27 6.89 -19.66 26.14
CA GLY A 27 7.95 -18.82 25.57
C GLY A 27 8.88 -18.26 26.65
N ILE A 28 9.77 -17.35 26.23
CA ILE A 28 10.67 -16.61 27.13
C ILE A 28 10.13 -15.18 27.28
N LEU A 29 9.90 -14.75 28.52
CA LEU A 29 9.77 -13.32 28.82
C LEU A 29 11.15 -12.76 29.10
N ILE A 30 11.68 -11.98 28.15
CA ILE A 30 12.92 -11.23 28.37
C ILE A 30 12.68 -10.05 29.32
N PRO A 31 13.72 -9.44 29.91
CA PRO A 31 13.57 -8.29 30.80
C PRO A 31 12.69 -7.20 30.20
N ARG A 32 11.63 -6.83 30.92
CA ARG A 32 10.67 -5.80 30.51
C ARG A 32 11.01 -4.51 31.22
N VAL A 33 11.27 -3.46 30.46
CA VAL A 33 11.73 -2.18 31.00
C VAL A 33 10.94 -1.03 30.39
N ASN A 34 10.86 0.12 31.07
CA ASN A 34 10.19 1.31 30.54
C ASN A 34 11.23 2.27 29.93
N ILE A 35 11.43 2.20 28.62
CA ILE A 35 12.30 3.13 27.90
C ILE A 35 11.49 4.40 27.61
N THR A 36 11.85 5.50 28.26
CA THR A 36 11.18 6.79 28.05
C THR A 36 11.89 7.67 27.03
N ASN A 37 13.19 7.45 26.82
CA ASN A 37 14.01 8.13 25.81
C ASN A 37 15.02 7.13 25.22
N THR A 38 15.00 6.94 23.91
CA THR A 38 15.89 5.99 23.22
C THR A 38 17.35 6.40 23.25
N THR A 39 17.67 7.69 23.42
CA THR A 39 19.08 8.15 23.49
C THR A 39 19.66 8.11 24.91
N SER A 40 18.89 7.61 25.88
CA SER A 40 19.32 7.44 27.27
C SER A 40 19.54 5.97 27.59
N GLN A 41 20.58 5.65 28.37
CA GLN A 41 20.79 4.30 28.91
C GLN A 41 19.69 3.85 29.90
N SER A 42 18.98 4.82 30.50
CA SER A 42 17.85 4.55 31.39
C SER A 42 16.80 3.69 30.69
N PRO A 43 16.20 2.70 31.38
CA PRO A 43 16.24 2.45 32.83
C PRO A 43 17.36 1.51 33.29
N ILE A 44 18.32 1.17 32.43
CA ILE A 44 19.48 0.39 32.85
C ILE A 44 20.44 1.32 33.60
N SER A 45 20.77 0.95 34.84
CA SER A 45 21.54 1.81 35.75
C SER A 45 23.04 1.87 35.45
N VAL A 46 23.54 0.89 34.70
CA VAL A 46 24.94 0.81 34.24
C VAL A 46 24.98 0.96 32.73
N THR A 47 26.16 1.30 32.19
CA THR A 47 26.36 1.37 30.74
C THR A 47 25.94 0.04 30.09
N PRO A 48 24.89 0.05 29.24
CA PRO A 48 24.40 -1.17 28.63
C PRO A 48 25.46 -1.73 27.69
N LYS A 49 25.62 -3.06 27.70
CA LYS A 49 26.50 -3.71 26.73
C LYS A 49 25.86 -3.68 25.34
N ASP A 50 26.68 -3.51 24.32
CA ASP A 50 26.23 -3.62 22.93
C ASP A 50 25.48 -4.94 22.69
N GLY A 51 24.31 -4.85 22.04
CA GLY A 51 23.41 -5.98 21.82
C GLY A 51 22.54 -6.37 23.02
N LEU A 52 22.55 -5.63 24.14
CA LEU A 52 21.67 -5.91 25.28
C LEU A 52 20.20 -5.82 24.85
N LEU A 53 19.47 -6.94 24.96
CA LEU A 53 18.09 -7.07 24.50
C LEU A 53 17.10 -6.89 25.66
N VAL A 54 16.07 -6.06 25.45
CA VAL A 54 14.97 -5.82 26.40
C VAL A 54 13.65 -5.68 25.66
N TYR A 55 12.53 -5.92 26.34
CA TYR A 55 11.22 -5.57 25.84
C TYR A 55 10.81 -4.22 26.45
N ASN A 56 10.52 -3.22 25.61
CA ASN A 56 9.96 -1.97 26.11
C ASN A 56 8.49 -2.18 26.48
N SER A 57 8.15 -2.04 27.76
CA SER A 57 6.76 -2.10 28.23
C SER A 57 6.06 -0.74 28.25
N GLY A 58 6.82 0.36 28.08
CA GLY A 58 6.32 1.72 28.07
C GLY A 58 5.61 2.13 26.78
N THR A 59 4.88 3.24 26.86
CA THR A 59 4.18 3.88 25.72
C THR A 59 4.57 5.35 25.57
N SER A 60 5.77 5.71 26.03
CA SER A 60 6.29 7.08 25.89
C SER A 60 6.37 7.48 24.43
N GLN A 61 6.10 8.77 24.15
CA GLN A 61 6.17 9.33 22.80
C GLN A 61 7.51 9.01 22.13
N GLY A 62 7.49 8.51 20.89
CA GLY A 62 8.70 8.11 20.16
C GLY A 62 9.21 6.69 20.48
N THR A 63 8.54 5.95 21.37
CA THR A 63 8.81 4.53 21.63
C THR A 63 7.57 3.67 21.35
N SER A 64 7.77 2.38 21.11
CA SER A 64 6.67 1.43 20.94
C SER A 64 6.88 0.22 21.85
N GLN A 65 5.81 -0.49 22.18
CA GLN A 65 5.90 -1.73 22.94
C GLN A 65 6.42 -2.87 22.05
N THR A 66 7.73 -3.10 22.05
CA THR A 66 8.40 -4.13 21.26
C THR A 66 9.78 -4.46 21.85
N LEU A 67 10.54 -5.34 21.18
CA LEU A 67 11.94 -5.60 21.48
C LEU A 67 12.84 -4.43 21.07
N TYR A 68 13.73 -4.05 21.96
CA TYR A 68 14.81 -3.10 21.73
C TYR A 68 16.14 -3.77 22.04
N PHE A 69 17.19 -3.39 21.32
CA PHE A 69 18.56 -3.71 21.67
C PHE A 69 19.35 -2.42 21.86
N TRP A 70 20.36 -2.46 22.72
CA TRP A 70 21.31 -1.35 22.86
C TRP A 70 22.33 -1.39 21.72
N ASP A 71 22.48 -0.28 21.02
CA ASP A 71 23.54 -0.05 20.04
C ASP A 71 24.49 1.00 20.61
N SER A 72 25.70 0.59 20.95
CA SER A 72 26.73 1.44 21.53
C SER A 72 27.34 2.43 20.54
N THR A 73 27.15 2.22 19.23
CA THR A 73 27.71 3.07 18.17
C THR A 73 26.76 4.18 17.72
N ALA A 74 25.47 4.03 18.02
CA ALA A 74 24.45 5.03 17.74
C ALA A 74 24.68 6.35 18.52
N ASN A 75 23.96 7.41 18.12
CA ASN A 75 24.03 8.73 18.76
C ASN A 75 25.48 9.23 18.92
N PHE A 76 26.24 9.25 17.82
CA PHE A 76 27.64 9.68 17.78
C PHE A 76 28.54 8.91 18.78
N GLY A 77 28.29 7.61 18.96
CA GLY A 77 29.06 6.76 19.90
C GLY A 77 28.67 6.91 21.37
N SER A 78 27.63 7.68 21.69
CA SER A 78 27.08 7.77 23.05
C SER A 78 26.09 6.63 23.37
N GLY A 79 25.71 5.87 22.34
CA GLY A 79 24.79 4.76 22.42
C GLY A 79 23.31 5.16 22.38
N ALA A 80 22.47 4.26 21.90
CA ALA A 80 21.02 4.41 21.89
C ALA A 80 20.29 3.06 21.85
N TRP A 81 19.06 3.05 22.35
CA TRP A 81 18.10 1.97 22.17
C TRP A 81 17.57 1.97 20.75
N ASN A 82 17.91 0.93 20.01
CA ASN A 82 17.36 0.67 18.69
C ASN A 82 16.22 -0.34 18.77
N LYS A 83 15.14 0.01 18.08
CA LYS A 83 13.95 -0.83 17.98
C LYS A 83 14.24 -1.98 17.00
N SER A 84 13.90 -3.21 17.38
CA SER A 84 13.85 -4.33 16.43
C SER A 84 12.79 -4.11 15.35
N LEU A 85 12.80 -4.91 14.27
CA LEU A 85 11.79 -4.84 13.21
C LEU A 85 10.37 -4.97 13.80
N TYR A 86 9.63 -3.87 13.80
CA TYR A 86 8.22 -3.84 14.18
C TYR A 86 7.37 -3.69 12.94
N PHE A 87 7.02 -4.83 12.37
CA PHE A 87 6.33 -4.93 11.08
C PHE A 87 5.01 -4.13 11.01
N LYS A 88 4.42 -3.75 12.15
CA LYS A 88 3.21 -2.91 12.17
C LYS A 88 3.48 -1.47 11.70
N GLU A 89 4.69 -0.95 11.90
CA GLU A 89 5.07 0.43 11.54
C GLU A 89 5.93 0.53 10.28
N THR A 90 6.32 -0.60 9.68
CA THR A 90 7.04 -0.59 8.41
C THR A 90 6.06 -0.29 7.27
N PRO A 91 6.43 0.57 6.31
CA PRO A 91 5.60 0.78 5.13
C PRO A 91 5.27 -0.54 4.42
N LYS A 92 4.02 -0.68 3.97
CA LYS A 92 3.56 -1.86 3.22
C LYS A 92 3.31 -1.49 1.78
N VAL A 93 3.78 -2.30 0.84
CA VAL A 93 3.62 -2.05 -0.60
C VAL A 93 2.89 -3.21 -1.24
N ALA A 94 1.69 -2.93 -1.76
CA ALA A 94 0.91 -3.88 -2.54
C ALA A 94 0.95 -3.54 -4.03
N TYR A 95 0.90 -4.57 -4.87
CA TYR A 95 0.78 -4.47 -6.31
C TYR A 95 -0.50 -5.18 -6.75
N ILE A 96 -1.32 -4.48 -7.51
CA ILE A 96 -2.58 -4.96 -8.07
C ILE A 96 -2.48 -4.87 -9.58
N GLY A 97 -2.92 -5.91 -10.27
CA GLY A 97 -3.02 -5.96 -11.72
C GLY A 97 -4.46 -6.09 -12.18
N LEU A 98 -4.64 -6.09 -13.50
CA LEU A 98 -5.89 -6.43 -14.16
C LEU A 98 -5.81 -7.80 -14.82
N LEU A 99 -6.87 -8.61 -14.72
CA LEU A 99 -6.95 -9.94 -15.32
C LEU A 99 -7.12 -9.85 -16.84
N ASN A 100 -7.96 -8.92 -17.31
CA ASN A 100 -8.35 -8.78 -18.71
C ASN A 100 -8.26 -7.32 -19.17
N ASN A 101 -8.10 -7.13 -20.47
CA ASN A 101 -8.19 -5.81 -21.09
C ASN A 101 -9.62 -5.25 -20.94
N THR A 102 -9.75 -3.94 -20.74
CA THR A 102 -11.05 -3.27 -20.62
C THR A 102 -11.16 -2.08 -21.54
N SER A 103 -12.25 -2.04 -22.30
CA SER A 103 -12.64 -0.91 -23.14
C SER A 103 -13.35 0.13 -22.29
N LYS A 104 -12.94 1.40 -22.39
CA LYS A 104 -13.41 2.50 -21.55
C LYS A 104 -13.62 3.78 -22.34
N LEU A 105 -14.48 4.65 -21.80
CA LEU A 105 -14.68 6.03 -22.26
C LEU A 105 -15.16 6.16 -23.72
N ASN A 106 -15.87 5.14 -24.25
CA ASN A 106 -16.38 5.15 -25.61
C ASN A 106 -17.40 6.29 -25.82
N ASN A 107 -17.11 7.25 -26.70
CA ASN A 107 -17.90 8.49 -26.89
C ASN A 107 -18.09 9.35 -25.63
N PHE A 108 -17.28 9.15 -24.58
CA PHE A 108 -17.33 10.00 -23.39
C PHE A 108 -16.73 11.37 -23.71
N VAL A 109 -17.39 12.44 -23.28
CA VAL A 109 -16.88 13.80 -23.47
C VAL A 109 -15.86 14.15 -22.41
N ALA A 110 -15.12 15.23 -22.65
CA ALA A 110 -14.20 15.81 -21.69
C ALA A 110 -14.93 16.11 -20.36
N GLY A 111 -14.37 15.65 -19.24
CA GLY A 111 -14.97 15.78 -17.92
C GLY A 111 -15.84 14.61 -17.46
N ASP A 112 -16.16 13.65 -18.34
CA ASP A 112 -16.85 12.43 -17.95
C ASP A 112 -15.87 11.30 -17.58
N GLN A 113 -16.35 10.37 -16.75
CA GLN A 113 -15.61 9.20 -16.27
C GLN A 113 -16.44 7.92 -16.24
N GLU A 114 -15.71 6.80 -16.18
CA GLU A 114 -16.27 5.48 -15.97
C GLU A 114 -15.45 4.74 -14.89
N ALA A 115 -16.08 3.83 -14.15
CA ALA A 115 -15.36 2.97 -13.22
C ALA A 115 -14.32 2.11 -13.95
N LEU A 116 -13.10 2.03 -13.41
CA LEU A 116 -12.02 1.24 -14.01
C LEU A 116 -12.41 -0.23 -14.13
N VAL A 117 -13.05 -0.77 -13.09
CA VAL A 117 -13.62 -2.12 -13.08
C VAL A 117 -15.10 -2.00 -12.73
N SER A 118 -15.94 -2.12 -13.76
CA SER A 118 -17.40 -2.08 -13.69
C SER A 118 -18.01 -3.46 -13.97
N GLY A 119 -19.28 -3.63 -13.62
CA GLY A 119 -20.00 -4.88 -13.81
C GLY A 119 -19.73 -5.92 -12.71
N SER A 120 -20.44 -7.04 -12.79
CA SER A 120 -20.43 -8.08 -11.75
C SER A 120 -19.16 -8.94 -11.71
N THR A 121 -18.25 -8.82 -12.68
CA THR A 121 -17.03 -9.63 -12.75
C THR A 121 -15.83 -8.84 -12.24
N ASN A 122 -15.15 -9.34 -11.22
CA ASN A 122 -13.92 -8.71 -10.73
C ASN A 122 -12.83 -8.84 -11.78
N ASN A 123 -12.26 -7.71 -12.18
CA ASN A 123 -11.10 -7.68 -13.07
C ASN A 123 -9.80 -7.35 -12.35
N TYR A 124 -9.81 -7.06 -11.05
CA TYR A 124 -8.61 -6.89 -10.25
C TYR A 124 -8.05 -8.24 -9.77
N TYR A 125 -6.74 -8.31 -9.59
CA TYR A 125 -6.09 -9.36 -8.82
C TYR A 125 -4.87 -8.84 -8.07
N ILE A 126 -4.56 -9.46 -6.94
CA ILE A 126 -3.38 -9.11 -6.13
C ILE A 126 -2.16 -9.82 -6.73
N ILE A 127 -1.22 -9.04 -7.27
CA ILE A 127 0.09 -9.54 -7.71
C ILE A 127 0.95 -9.85 -6.48
N ASN A 128 0.95 -8.93 -5.51
CA ASN A 128 1.63 -9.07 -4.24
C ASN A 128 0.92 -8.18 -3.21
N SER A 129 0.50 -8.73 -2.07
CA SER A 129 -0.18 -7.95 -1.04
C SER A 129 0.77 -7.10 -0.20
N GLY A 130 2.07 -7.42 -0.18
CA GLY A 130 3.04 -6.82 0.74
C GLY A 130 2.63 -6.93 2.21
N TYR A 131 1.74 -7.87 2.55
CA TYR A 131 1.07 -7.99 3.85
C TYR A 131 0.33 -6.71 4.27
N MET A 132 -0.24 -5.98 3.30
CA MET A 132 -1.07 -4.81 3.57
C MET A 132 -2.35 -5.23 4.32
N PRO A 133 -2.61 -4.67 5.52
CA PRO A 133 -3.78 -5.05 6.30
C PRO A 133 -5.08 -4.57 5.64
N LEU A 134 -6.09 -5.43 5.65
CA LEU A 134 -7.45 -5.15 5.11
C LEU A 134 -7.49 -4.85 3.60
N LEU A 135 -6.42 -5.16 2.86
CA LEU A 135 -6.45 -5.07 1.40
C LEU A 135 -7.34 -6.17 0.84
N ASP A 136 -8.44 -5.78 0.20
CA ASP A 136 -9.41 -6.69 -0.43
C ASP A 136 -10.14 -5.99 -1.60
N PHE A 137 -10.92 -6.74 -2.37
CA PHE A 137 -11.78 -6.22 -3.43
C PHE A 137 -13.24 -6.54 -3.15
N VAL A 138 -14.09 -5.51 -3.20
CA VAL A 138 -15.51 -5.64 -2.89
C VAL A 138 -16.36 -5.09 -4.04
N TYR A 139 -17.48 -5.74 -4.31
CA TYR A 139 -18.39 -5.31 -5.36
C TYR A 139 -19.52 -4.45 -4.78
N ASN A 140 -19.62 -3.20 -5.25
CA ASN A 140 -20.68 -2.28 -4.89
C ASN A 140 -21.81 -2.37 -5.93
N THR A 141 -22.91 -3.03 -5.57
CA THR A 141 -24.06 -3.24 -6.46
C THR A 141 -24.76 -1.94 -6.85
N THR A 142 -24.75 -0.92 -5.98
CA THR A 142 -25.36 0.39 -6.24
C THR A 142 -24.57 1.16 -7.30
N LEU A 143 -23.25 1.08 -7.26
CA LEU A 143 -22.36 1.76 -8.21
C LEU A 143 -21.98 0.89 -9.41
N ASN A 144 -22.38 -0.38 -9.42
CA ASN A 144 -22.02 -1.37 -10.44
C ASN A 144 -20.50 -1.42 -10.68
N ALA A 145 -19.71 -1.39 -9.60
CA ALA A 145 -18.27 -1.24 -9.66
C ALA A 145 -17.55 -2.06 -8.57
N TRP A 146 -16.33 -2.49 -8.87
CA TRP A 146 -15.42 -3.09 -7.90
C TRP A 146 -14.55 -2.02 -7.24
N GLU A 147 -14.44 -2.10 -5.92
CA GLU A 147 -13.75 -1.14 -5.07
C GLU A 147 -12.63 -1.82 -4.29
N ILE A 148 -11.56 -1.08 -4.02
CA ILE A 148 -10.40 -1.57 -3.27
C ILE A 148 -10.60 -1.19 -1.80
N VAL A 149 -10.64 -2.18 -0.91
CA VAL A 149 -10.75 -1.95 0.52
C VAL A 149 -9.39 -1.56 1.08
N LEU A 150 -9.35 -0.46 1.83
CA LEU A 150 -8.17 0.02 2.53
C LEU A 150 -8.52 0.35 3.98
N GLY A 151 -7.70 -0.12 4.92
CA GLY A 151 -7.82 0.24 6.34
C GLY A 151 -7.33 1.67 6.62
N PRO A 152 -7.49 2.17 7.86
CA PRO A 152 -6.99 3.48 8.25
C PRO A 152 -5.46 3.58 8.10
N GLY A 153 -4.96 4.75 7.70
CA GLY A 153 -3.55 5.02 7.47
C GLY A 153 -3.32 6.10 6.41
N SER A 154 -2.05 6.40 6.15
CA SER A 154 -1.62 7.33 5.09
C SER A 154 -1.14 6.54 3.88
N TYR A 155 -1.62 6.87 2.69
CA TYR A 155 -1.38 6.11 1.47
C TYR A 155 -0.82 6.96 0.34
N THR A 156 0.04 6.34 -0.48
CA THR A 156 0.25 6.75 -1.86
C THR A 156 -0.22 5.66 -2.81
N LEU A 157 -0.87 6.06 -3.89
CA LEU A 157 -1.36 5.17 -4.93
C LEU A 157 -0.80 5.61 -6.27
N GLU A 158 0.08 4.79 -6.85
CA GLU A 158 0.61 5.00 -8.19
C GLU A 158 -0.14 4.07 -9.15
N ILE A 159 -0.92 4.68 -10.05
CA ILE A 159 -1.67 3.97 -11.08
C ILE A 159 -0.96 4.19 -12.41
N VAL A 160 -0.45 3.11 -12.98
CA VAL A 160 0.11 3.09 -14.33
C VAL A 160 -0.90 2.43 -15.24
N HIS A 161 -1.52 3.19 -16.12
CA HIS A 161 -2.37 2.65 -17.18
C HIS A 161 -1.53 2.41 -18.44
N GLN A 162 -1.55 1.19 -18.94
CA GLN A 162 -1.12 0.87 -20.30
C GLN A 162 -2.36 0.92 -21.19
N LEU A 163 -2.34 1.78 -22.21
CA LEU A 163 -3.52 2.15 -22.99
C LEU A 163 -3.25 1.98 -24.49
N ASN A 164 -4.30 1.70 -25.24
CA ASN A 164 -4.33 1.75 -26.70
C ASN A 164 -5.63 2.39 -27.16
N ALA A 165 -5.55 3.34 -28.09
CA ALA A 165 -6.70 4.07 -28.60
C ALA A 165 -6.92 3.71 -30.08
N PRO A 166 -7.98 2.97 -30.45
CA PRO A 166 -8.35 2.77 -31.86
C PRO A 166 -8.75 4.08 -32.56
N PRO A 167 -8.95 4.08 -33.88
CA PRO A 167 -9.53 5.24 -34.57
C PRO A 167 -10.88 5.62 -33.96
N ALA A 168 -11.10 6.92 -33.76
CA ALA A 168 -12.36 7.43 -33.23
C ALA A 168 -13.54 7.16 -34.17
N ASN A 169 -14.70 6.86 -33.61
CA ASN A 169 -15.98 6.66 -34.26
C ASN A 169 -17.15 7.27 -33.45
N PRO A 170 -17.72 8.41 -33.88
CA PRO A 170 -17.41 9.13 -35.13
C PRO A 170 -16.02 9.80 -35.13
N SER A 171 -15.45 9.99 -36.31
CA SER A 171 -14.11 10.59 -36.47
C SER A 171 -13.99 11.99 -35.86
N GLY A 172 -15.10 12.71 -35.69
CA GLY A 172 -15.15 14.03 -35.05
C GLY A 172 -14.80 14.03 -33.57
N ASN A 173 -14.78 12.87 -32.91
CA ASN A 173 -14.38 12.76 -31.51
C ASN A 173 -12.86 12.86 -31.30
N ALA A 174 -12.07 12.91 -32.37
CA ALA A 174 -10.63 13.02 -32.27
C ALA A 174 -10.08 14.08 -33.21
N VAL A 175 -9.30 15.01 -32.66
CA VAL A 175 -8.62 16.07 -33.39
C VAL A 175 -7.12 15.92 -33.16
N ALA A 176 -6.36 15.70 -34.23
CA ALA A 176 -4.91 15.62 -34.14
C ALA A 176 -4.31 17.00 -33.89
N ILE A 177 -3.29 17.07 -33.04
CA ILE A 177 -2.59 18.33 -32.71
C ILE A 177 -1.52 18.62 -33.75
N GLN A 178 -0.86 17.57 -34.25
CA GLN A 178 0.10 17.66 -35.34
C GLN A 178 0.20 16.32 -36.06
N GLY A 179 0.00 16.30 -37.38
CA GLY A 179 0.04 15.07 -38.16
C GLY A 179 -0.96 14.03 -37.64
N SER A 180 -0.48 12.89 -37.17
CA SER A 180 -1.29 11.79 -36.61
C SER A 180 -1.19 11.68 -35.08
N TYR A 181 -0.68 12.71 -34.40
CA TYR A 181 -0.54 12.74 -32.94
C TYR A 181 -1.72 13.44 -32.27
N TYR A 182 -2.19 12.85 -31.18
CA TYR A 182 -3.29 13.35 -30.36
C TYR A 182 -2.80 13.60 -28.93
N ASN A 183 -3.33 14.62 -28.27
CA ASN A 183 -3.19 14.74 -26.82
C ASN A 183 -4.22 13.82 -26.17
N MET A 184 -3.76 12.72 -25.60
CA MET A 184 -4.60 11.77 -24.89
C MET A 184 -4.50 12.09 -23.40
N GLY A 185 -5.44 12.91 -22.93
CA GLY A 185 -5.51 13.38 -21.55
C GLY A 185 -6.47 12.57 -20.71
N TYR A 186 -5.99 12.04 -19.59
CA TYR A 186 -6.76 11.20 -18.68
C TYR A 186 -6.72 11.75 -17.27
N TYR A 187 -7.76 11.48 -16.51
CA TYR A 187 -7.70 11.64 -15.06
C TYR A 187 -8.15 10.37 -14.36
N SER A 188 -7.74 10.23 -13.12
CA SER A 188 -8.20 9.22 -12.21
C SER A 188 -8.89 9.91 -11.05
N ASP A 189 -10.10 9.44 -10.75
CA ASP A 189 -10.84 9.83 -9.55
C ASP A 189 -10.86 8.65 -8.57
N LEU A 190 -10.35 8.89 -7.37
CA LEU A 190 -10.54 7.99 -6.24
C LEU A 190 -11.73 8.47 -5.43
N ASN A 191 -12.86 7.78 -5.58
CA ASN A 191 -14.05 8.02 -4.77
C ASN A 191 -14.01 7.12 -3.55
N LEU A 192 -13.93 7.73 -2.37
CA LEU A 192 -13.85 7.02 -1.10
C LEU A 192 -15.25 6.89 -0.49
N TYR A 193 -15.61 5.68 -0.11
CA TYR A 193 -16.84 5.36 0.60
C TYR A 193 -16.51 4.68 1.93
N GLU A 194 -17.30 4.96 2.96
CA GLU A 194 -17.22 4.21 4.22
C GLU A 194 -17.48 2.72 3.94
N TYR A 195 -16.70 1.84 4.56
CA TYR A 195 -16.89 0.41 4.38
C TYR A 195 -16.68 -0.35 5.69
N ASN A 196 -17.65 -1.20 6.04
CA ASN A 196 -17.56 -2.09 7.18
C ASN A 196 -17.19 -3.51 6.72
N PRO A 197 -15.95 -3.98 6.96
CA PRO A 197 -15.52 -5.31 6.53
C PRO A 197 -16.15 -6.45 7.34
N VAL A 198 -16.72 -6.18 8.52
CA VAL A 198 -17.37 -7.21 9.36
C VAL A 198 -18.75 -7.55 8.83
N THR A 199 -19.51 -6.53 8.41
CA THR A 199 -20.89 -6.68 7.90
C THR A 199 -20.96 -6.69 6.38
N ASN A 200 -19.83 -6.47 5.68
CA ASN A 200 -19.75 -6.33 4.23
C ASN A 200 -20.76 -5.29 3.69
N SER A 201 -20.75 -4.10 4.30
CA SER A 201 -21.72 -3.03 3.99
C SER A 201 -21.03 -1.72 3.65
N PHE A 202 -21.48 -1.08 2.58
CA PHE A 202 -21.08 0.27 2.17
C PHE A 202 -21.85 1.33 2.98
N GLY A 203 -21.16 2.41 3.34
CA GLY A 203 -21.73 3.57 4.01
C GLY A 203 -21.69 4.82 3.11
N ASN A 204 -21.47 5.98 3.71
CA ASN A 204 -21.55 7.26 3.01
C ASN A 204 -20.35 7.50 2.10
N PHE A 205 -20.57 8.32 1.07
CA PHE A 205 -19.48 8.94 0.30
C PHE A 205 -18.71 9.92 1.19
N ILE A 206 -17.37 9.88 1.07
CA ILE A 206 -16.46 10.69 1.88
C ILE A 206 -15.86 11.82 1.03
N SER A 207 -15.17 11.47 -0.05
CA SER A 207 -14.50 12.45 -0.90
C SER A 207 -14.06 11.83 -2.23
N THR A 208 -13.83 12.71 -3.22
CA THR A 208 -13.12 12.37 -4.46
C THR A 208 -11.72 12.97 -4.42
N LYS A 209 -10.70 12.20 -4.82
CA LYS A 209 -9.35 12.70 -5.09
C LYS A 209 -9.06 12.55 -6.58
N ARG A 210 -8.89 13.66 -7.28
CA ARG A 210 -8.59 13.69 -8.72
C ARG A 210 -7.11 13.92 -8.96
N VAL A 211 -6.54 13.15 -9.88
CA VAL A 211 -5.21 13.39 -10.45
C VAL A 211 -5.29 13.25 -11.95
N GLU A 212 -4.67 14.17 -12.68
CA GLU A 212 -4.72 14.23 -14.13
C GLU A 212 -3.32 14.02 -14.73
N GLY A 213 -3.28 13.49 -15.95
CA GLY A 213 -2.06 13.25 -16.69
C GLY A 213 -2.35 13.03 -18.17
N ALA A 214 -1.47 13.56 -19.01
CA ALA A 214 -1.64 13.49 -20.45
C ALA A 214 -0.40 12.93 -21.13
N VAL A 215 -0.61 12.32 -22.30
CA VAL A 215 0.45 11.83 -23.16
C VAL A 215 0.11 12.15 -24.61
N VAL A 216 1.13 12.48 -25.40
CA VAL A 216 1.00 12.63 -26.84
C VAL A 216 1.26 11.26 -27.48
N SER A 217 0.27 10.72 -28.17
CA SER A 217 0.36 9.41 -28.81
C SER A 217 -0.38 9.39 -30.15
N LYS A 218 -0.02 8.46 -31.02
CA LYS A 218 -0.84 8.13 -32.19
C LYS A 218 -1.95 7.15 -31.79
N ILE A 219 -2.99 7.08 -32.61
CA ILE A 219 -3.97 5.99 -32.56
C ILE A 219 -3.27 4.65 -32.89
N ASN A 220 -3.82 3.56 -32.36
CA ASN A 220 -3.28 2.19 -32.44
C ASN A 220 -1.87 2.00 -31.84
N GLU A 221 -1.25 3.04 -31.28
CA GLU A 221 0.01 2.93 -30.55
C GLU A 221 -0.25 2.82 -29.04
N ASN A 222 0.49 1.90 -28.42
CA ASN A 222 0.48 1.67 -26.99
C ASN A 222 1.15 2.85 -26.26
N HIS A 223 0.45 3.45 -25.32
CA HIS A 223 0.96 4.55 -24.49
C HIS A 223 0.71 4.31 -23.01
N LYS A 224 1.46 5.01 -22.17
CA LYS A 224 1.37 4.91 -20.72
C LYS A 224 1.04 6.24 -20.09
N VAL A 225 0.16 6.20 -19.09
CA VAL A 225 -0.10 7.36 -18.21
C VAL A 225 0.07 6.91 -16.78
N ARG A 226 0.83 7.70 -16.00
CA ARG A 226 1.10 7.47 -14.59
C ARG A 226 0.41 8.55 -13.77
N LEU A 227 -0.45 8.14 -12.84
CA LEU A 227 -1.23 9.01 -11.96
C LEU A 227 -0.88 8.66 -10.51
N LEU A 228 -0.46 9.67 -9.74
CA LEU A 228 -0.03 9.50 -8.35
C LEU A 228 -0.99 10.21 -7.40
N HIS A 229 -1.70 9.45 -6.58
CA HIS A 229 -2.54 9.97 -5.50
C HIS A 229 -1.84 9.87 -4.15
N SER A 230 -2.12 10.82 -3.26
CA SER A 230 -1.72 10.82 -1.86
C SER A 230 -2.91 11.20 -1.00
N PHE A 231 -3.26 10.38 -0.01
CA PHE A 231 -4.43 10.60 0.83
C PHE A 231 -4.35 9.88 2.17
N ASP A 232 -5.10 10.38 3.14
CA ASP A 232 -5.23 9.81 4.48
C ASP A 232 -6.63 9.19 4.65
N ILE A 233 -6.67 8.08 5.39
CA ILE A 233 -7.87 7.32 5.68
C ILE A 233 -8.02 7.20 7.20
N VAL A 234 -9.15 7.64 7.74
CA VAL A 234 -9.42 7.66 9.19
C VAL A 234 -10.10 6.38 9.70
N SER A 235 -10.87 5.70 8.85
CA SER A 235 -11.59 4.46 9.11
C SER A 235 -11.56 3.59 7.85
N THR A 236 -11.88 2.30 7.92
CA THR A 236 -11.87 1.46 6.72
C THR A 236 -12.78 2.03 5.62
N VAL A 237 -12.23 2.14 4.41
CA VAL A 237 -12.95 2.64 3.23
C VAL A 237 -12.90 1.62 2.11
N ALA A 238 -13.87 1.71 1.22
CA ALA A 238 -13.81 1.12 -0.10
C ALA A 238 -13.55 2.25 -1.12
N VAL A 239 -12.51 2.06 -1.94
CA VAL A 239 -12.04 3.06 -2.90
C VAL A 239 -12.46 2.63 -4.29
N LYS A 240 -13.41 3.36 -4.87
CA LYS A 240 -13.79 3.23 -6.27
C LYS A 240 -12.83 4.05 -7.14
N LEU A 241 -12.11 3.36 -7.99
CA LEU A 241 -11.22 3.98 -8.98
C LEU A 241 -11.98 4.19 -10.29
N ASP A 242 -12.16 5.46 -10.66
CA ASP A 242 -12.68 5.87 -11.96
C ASP A 242 -11.54 6.38 -12.85
N ILE A 243 -11.71 6.19 -14.16
CA ILE A 243 -10.89 6.80 -15.20
C ILE A 243 -11.77 7.73 -16.01
N GLY A 244 -11.28 8.92 -16.34
CA GLY A 244 -12.01 9.91 -17.11
C GLY A 244 -11.15 10.65 -18.11
N ARG A 245 -11.78 11.51 -18.91
CA ARG A 245 -11.12 12.34 -19.91
C ARG A 245 -10.83 13.74 -19.39
N MET A 246 -9.59 14.18 -19.51
CA MET A 246 -9.25 15.58 -19.20
C MET A 246 -9.98 16.53 -20.15
N ALA A 247 -10.31 17.72 -19.64
CA ALA A 247 -10.95 18.79 -20.43
C ALA A 247 -10.15 19.20 -21.68
N ALA A 248 -8.81 19.07 -21.63
CA ALA A 248 -7.91 19.41 -22.74
C ALA A 248 -7.54 18.21 -23.64
N SER A 249 -8.18 17.05 -23.48
CA SER A 249 -7.94 15.90 -24.36
C SER A 249 -8.42 16.20 -25.78
N SER A 250 -7.59 15.89 -26.77
CA SER A 250 -7.95 16.00 -28.18
C SER A 250 -8.50 14.68 -28.75
N PHE A 251 -8.52 13.62 -27.94
CA PHE A 251 -9.09 12.33 -28.27
C PHE A 251 -10.21 11.98 -27.26
N ASN A 252 -11.44 11.91 -27.75
CA ASN A 252 -12.67 11.75 -26.96
C ASN A 252 -13.47 10.49 -27.37
N ASP A 253 -12.76 9.39 -27.61
CA ASP A 253 -13.36 8.13 -28.05
C ASP A 253 -12.70 6.91 -27.40
N LEU A 254 -13.29 5.74 -27.56
CA LEU A 254 -12.91 4.48 -26.94
C LEU A 254 -11.39 4.34 -26.72
N VAL A 255 -11.01 4.01 -25.48
CA VAL A 255 -9.64 3.64 -25.12
C VAL A 255 -9.69 2.27 -24.48
N THR A 256 -8.75 1.40 -24.86
CA THR A 256 -8.60 0.09 -24.24
C THR A 256 -7.47 0.14 -23.24
N ILE A 257 -7.78 -0.16 -21.99
CA ILE A 257 -6.81 -0.41 -20.93
C ILE A 257 -6.31 -1.84 -21.11
N LEU A 258 -5.02 -1.98 -21.37
CA LEU A 258 -4.37 -3.27 -21.50
C LEU A 258 -4.02 -3.80 -20.12
N ALA A 259 -4.45 -5.02 -19.80
CA ALA A 259 -4.14 -5.68 -18.54
C ALA A 259 -2.62 -5.83 -18.36
N ASN A 260 -1.95 -6.28 -19.42
CA ASN A 260 -0.50 -6.35 -19.42
C ASN A 260 0.11 -4.94 -19.40
N GLY A 261 0.88 -4.64 -18.37
CA GLY A 261 1.53 -3.35 -18.16
C GLY A 261 0.70 -2.32 -17.38
N THR A 262 -0.58 -2.60 -17.10
CA THR A 262 -1.37 -1.80 -16.15
C THR A 262 -1.14 -2.32 -14.73
N ILE A 263 -0.68 -1.44 -13.83
CA ILE A 263 -0.36 -1.78 -12.45
C ILE A 263 -0.86 -0.66 -11.53
N ILE A 264 -1.48 -1.06 -10.43
CA ILE A 264 -1.81 -0.18 -9.30
C ILE A 264 -0.90 -0.55 -8.14
N LYS A 265 0.01 0.35 -7.77
CA LYS A 265 0.91 0.19 -6.64
C LYS A 265 0.38 1.01 -5.47
N ILE A 266 0.04 0.33 -4.37
CA ILE A 266 -0.43 0.94 -3.14
C ILE A 266 0.70 0.92 -2.12
N THR A 267 1.06 2.07 -1.56
CA THR A 267 2.01 2.15 -0.45
C THR A 267 1.31 2.71 0.77
N LYS A 268 1.22 1.91 1.84
CA LYS A 268 0.81 2.37 3.17
C LYS A 268 2.04 2.87 3.91
N LEU A 269 2.06 4.14 4.29
CA LEU A 269 3.18 4.79 4.96
C LEU A 269 3.15 4.62 6.48
N LYS A 270 1.96 4.59 7.08
CA LYS A 270 1.70 4.48 8.52
C LYS A 270 0.40 3.70 8.75
#